data_AF-A0AAW6CP54-F1
#
_entry.id   AF-A0AAW6CP54-F1
#
_cell.length_a   1.000
_cell.length_b   1.000
_cell.length_c   1.000
_cell.angle_alpha   90.00
_cell.angle_beta   90.00
_cell.angle_gamma   90.00
#
_symmetry.space_group_name_H-M   'P 1'
#
loop_
_entity.id
_entity.type
_entity.pdbx_description
1 polymer ?
#
loop_
_entity_poly.entity_id
_entity_poly.type
_entity_poly.pdbx_seq_one_letter_code
_entity_poly.pdbx_strand_id
1 'polypeptide(L)' 'MDENFASLTVRSGDTLLSHASYAYDGNGNRIRKQALDGTTLYQYDALNQLQRVDYPAYSEELFYDKAGNR' A
#
# COMPACT_ATOMS: atom_id res chain seq x y z
N MET A 1 -13.64 -11.49 4.68
CA MET A 1 -12.94 -10.22 4.52
C MET A 1 -12.61 -10.15 3.05
N ASP A 2 -13.35 -9.34 2.30
CA ASP A 2 -13.19 -9.27 0.85
C ASP A 2 -11.97 -8.39 0.55
N GLU A 3 -10.85 -9.04 0.20
CA GLU A 3 -9.70 -8.33 -0.33
C GLU A 3 -10.05 -7.84 -1.74
N ASN A 4 -10.43 -6.57 -1.86
CA ASN A 4 -10.53 -5.95 -3.18
C ASN A 4 -9.12 -5.89 -3.78
N PHE A 5 -8.91 -6.63 -4.87
CA PHE A 5 -7.62 -6.75 -5.52
C PHE A 5 -7.64 -6.00 -6.84
N ALA A 6 -6.86 -4.92 -6.94
CA ALA A 6 -6.69 -4.17 -8.18
C ALA A 6 -5.29 -4.43 -8.73
N SER A 7 -5.17 -4.71 -10.04
CA SER A 7 -3.86 -4.88 -10.68
C SER A 7 -3.76 -4.10 -11.99
N LEU A 8 -2.58 -3.53 -12.25
CA LEU A 8 -2.20 -2.87 -13.48
C LEU A 8 -0.96 -3.54 -14.03
N THR A 9 -0.98 -3.91 -15.31
CA THR A 9 0.14 -4.54 -16.01
C THR A 9 0.34 -3.85 -17.35
N VAL A 10 1.58 -3.45 -17.65
CA VAL A 10 1.98 -2.83 -18.92
C VAL A 10 3.06 -3.69 -19.57
N ARG A 11 2.86 -4.06 -20.83
CA ARG A 11 3.81 -4.88 -21.62
C ARG A 11 4.09 -4.23 -22.97
N SER A 12 5.29 -4.47 -23.50
CA SER A 12 5.66 -4.20 -24.90
C SER A 12 6.31 -5.45 -25.47
N GLY A 13 5.60 -6.12 -26.39
CA GLY A 13 5.95 -7.49 -26.78
C GLY A 13 5.91 -8.44 -25.58
N ASP A 14 6.95 -9.26 -25.43
CA ASP A 14 7.14 -10.17 -24.29
C ASP A 14 7.72 -9.48 -23.04
N THR A 15 8.14 -8.21 -23.16
CA THR A 15 8.75 -7.48 -22.04
C THR A 15 7.68 -6.89 -21.13
N LEU A 16 7.74 -7.27 -19.85
CA LEU A 16 6.97 -6.61 -18.79
C LEU A 16 7.62 -5.26 -18.45
N LEU A 17 6.93 -4.17 -18.78
CA LEU A 17 7.41 -2.82 -18.52
C LEU A 17 7.02 -2.33 -17.11
N SER A 18 5.85 -2.73 -16.64
CA SER A 18 5.36 -2.38 -15.31
C SER A 18 4.33 -3.37 -14.82
N HIS A 19 4.36 -3.68 -13.53
CA HIS A 19 3.32 -4.41 -12.83
C HIS A 19 3.12 -3.78 -11.46
N ALA A 20 1.87 -3.56 -11.09
CA ALA A 20 1.49 -3.19 -9.74
C ALA A 20 0.19 -3.88 -9.36
N SER A 21 0.12 -4.43 -8.14
CA SER A 21 -1.10 -4.94 -7.54
C SER A 21 -1.33 -4.31 -6.17
N TYR A 22 -2.60 -4.17 -5.80
CA TYR A 22 -3.04 -3.47 -4.61
C TYR A 22 -4.06 -4.31 -3.86
N ALA A 23 -3.91 -4.37 -2.54
CA ALA A 23 -4.93 -4.93 -1.64
C ALA A 23 -5.41 -3.87 -0.67
N TYR A 24 -6.68 -3.95 -0.32
CA TYR A 24 -7.37 -2.99 0.55
C TYR A 24 -8.04 -3.70 1.72
N ASP A 25 -8.14 -3.01 2.86
CA ASP A 25 -8.97 -3.44 3.99
C ASP A 25 -10.47 -3.18 3.70
N GLY A 26 -11.33 -3.59 4.65
CA GLY A 26 -12.78 -3.40 4.55
C GLY A 26 -13.23 -1.93 4.58
N ASN A 27 -12.37 -1.01 5.02
CA ASN A 27 -12.63 0.43 5.02
C ASN A 27 -12.16 1.09 3.71
N GLY A 28 -11.55 0.34 2.80
CA GLY A 28 -11.00 0.84 1.54
C GLY A 28 -9.61 1.46 1.67
N ASN A 29 -8.92 1.29 2.80
CA ASN A 29 -7.52 1.70 2.92
C ASN A 29 -6.61 0.67 2.25
N ARG A 30 -5.61 1.14 1.50
CA ARG A 30 -4.65 0.24 0.86
C ARG A 30 -3.72 -0.34 1.92
N ILE A 31 -3.72 -1.65 2.10
CA ILE A 31 -2.84 -2.34 3.06
C ILE A 31 -1.59 -2.94 2.41
N ARG A 32 -1.61 -3.15 1.09
CA ARG A 32 -0.47 -3.69 0.34
C ARG A 32 -0.39 -3.12 -1.06
N LYS A 33 0.83 -2.84 -1.50
CA LYS A 33 1.22 -2.61 -2.90
C LYS A 33 2.33 -3.59 -3.24
N GLN A 34 2.15 -4.42 -4.27
CA GLN A 34 3.25 -5.18 -4.86
C GLN A 34 3.57 -4.58 -6.21
N ALA A 35 4.83 -4.33 -6.49
CA ALA A 35 5.30 -3.87 -7.78
C ALA A 35 6.67 -4.48 -8.10
N LEU A 36 7.22 -4.17 -9.28
CA LEU A 36 8.50 -4.73 -9.73
C LEU A 36 9.68 -4.36 -8.80
N ASP A 37 9.56 -3.24 -8.08
CA ASP A 37 10.52 -2.74 -7.10
C ASP A 37 10.37 -3.37 -5.70
N GLY A 38 9.32 -4.18 -5.50
CA GLY A 38 9.08 -4.93 -4.27
C GLY A 38 7.68 -4.71 -3.69
N THR A 39 7.53 -5.07 -2.42
CA THR A 39 6.25 -4.93 -1.69
C THR A 39 6.33 -3.77 -0.71
N THR A 40 5.33 -2.89 -0.74
CA THR A 40 5.08 -1.88 0.30
C THR A 40 3.86 -2.29 1.11
N LEU A 41 3.99 -2.28 2.44
CA LEU A 41 2.89 -2.52 3.37
C LEU A 41 2.50 -1.22 4.07
N TYR A 42 1.21 -1.08 4.33
CA TYR A 42 0.65 0.11 4.97
C TYR A 42 -0.17 -0.34 6.17
N GLN A 43 0.03 0.34 7.30
CA GLN A 43 -0.70 0.08 8.52
C GLN A 43 -1.40 1.35 8.97
N TYR A 44 -2.62 1.17 9.43
CA TYR A 44 -3.49 2.25 9.85
C TYR A 44 -3.83 2.09 11.33
N ASP A 45 -4.02 3.21 12.02
CA ASP A 45 -4.52 3.22 13.40
C ASP A 45 -6.04 2.97 13.42
N ALA A 46 -6.62 2.95 14.63
CA ALA A 46 -8.06 2.74 14.81
C ALA A 46 -8.95 3.86 14.24
N LEU A 47 -8.36 5.01 13.89
CA LEU A 47 -9.03 6.15 13.28
C LEU A 47 -8.86 6.19 11.76
N ASN A 48 -8.34 5.13 11.14
CA ASN A 48 -8.00 5.03 9.71
C ASN A 48 -6.90 6.02 9.27
N GLN A 49 -6.00 6.41 10.16
CA GLN A 49 -4.83 7.24 9.83
C GLN A 49 -3.61 6.36 9.58
N LEU A 50 -2.82 6.68 8.55
CA LEU A 50 -1.64 5.90 8.18
C LEU A 50 -0.55 6.02 9.26
N GLN A 51 -0.34 4.99 10.08
CA GLN A 51 0.64 5.03 11.17
C GLN A 51 2.03 4.51 10.75
N ARG A 52 2.10 3.62 9.75
CA ARG A 52 3.37 3.02 9.32
C ARG A 52 3.36 2.61 7.86
N VAL A 53 4.50 2.79 7.21
CA VAL A 53 4.78 2.30 5.86
C VAL A 53 6.07 1.47 5.89
N ASP A 54 5.99 0.21 5.48
CA ASP A 54 7.15 -0.65 5.30
C ASP A 54 7.47 -0.77 3.81
N TYR A 55 8.55 -0.13 3.38
CA TYR A 55 9.12 -0.27 2.04
C TYR A 55 10.11 -1.43 2.01
N PRO A 56 10.50 -1.92 0.82
CA PRO A 56 11.50 -2.98 0.71
C PRO A 56 12.85 -2.66 1.39
N ALA A 57 13.24 -1.38 1.41
CA ALA A 57 14.55 -0.96 1.90
C ALA A 57 14.52 -0.32 3.31
N TYR A 58 13.38 0.21 3.75
CA TYR A 58 13.27 0.94 5.02
C TYR A 58 11.81 1.08 5.44
N SER A 59 11.58 1.55 6.66
CA SER A 59 10.24 1.83 7.18
C SER A 59 10.10 3.27 7.66
N GLU A 60 8.90 3.82 7.55
CA GLU A 60 8.53 5.13 8.09
C GLU A 60 7.39 4.95 9.09
N GLU A 61 7.49 5.61 10.24
CA GLU A 61 6.39 5.73 11.22
C GLU A 61 5.87 7.16 11.23
N LEU A 62 4.55 7.29 11.33
CA LEU A 62 3.84 8.56 11.32
C LEU A 62 3.05 8.66 12.63
N PHE A 63 3.18 9.81 13.29
CA PHE A 63 2.48 10.10 14.52
C PHE A 63 1.52 11.24 14.26
N TYR A 64 0.31 11.10 14.80
CA TYR A 64 -0.73 12.11 14.73
C TYR A 64 -1.08 12.57 16.14
N ASP A 65 -1.38 13.85 16.30
CA ASP A 65 -2.00 14.34 17.52
C ASP A 65 -3.47 13.87 17.62
N LYS A 66 -4.12 14.16 18.75
CA LYS A 66 -5.53 13.77 18.96
C LYS A 66 -6.52 14.43 17.99
N ALA A 67 -6.12 15.51 17.32
CA ALA A 67 -6.92 16.20 16.32
C ALA A 67 -6.64 15.68 14.89
N GLY A 68 -5.73 14.72 14.74
CA GLY A 68 -5.36 14.13 13.45
C GLY A 68 -4.36 14.96 12.65
N ASN A 69 -3.66 15.90 13.29
CA ASN A 69 -2.56 16.62 12.63
C ASN A 69 -1.28 15.80 12.73
N ARG A 70 -0.52 15.78 11.63
CA ARG A 70 0.79 15.14 11.52
C ARG A 70 1.92 16.10 11.86
#